data_AF-A0A453D3Z3-F1
#
_entry.id   AF-A0A453D3Z3-F1
#
_cell.length_a   1.000
_cell.length_b   1.000
_cell.length_c   1.000
_cell.angle_alpha   90.00
_cell.angle_beta   90.00
_cell.angle_gamma   90.00
#
_symmetry.space_group_name_H-M   'P 1'
#
loop_
_entity.id
_entity.type
_entity.pdbx_description
1 polymer ?
#
loop_
_entity_poly.entity_id
_entity_poly.type
_entity_poly.pdbx_seq_one_letter_code
_entity_poly.pdbx_strand_id
1 'polypeptide(L)'
;MAAKITSCFAFKEALILPTLNPKLFAPVLLLFAVTAFLDSLEDVVFVQPLVDDMGSRLITVNSTDPLGAEYTKLTEETEPGGTELLLIAVSEVIVALAVGFVKKILALFAASTTYSGGRYSLAALLRELVNGRISLKGPSITIAVVDAFDFASAVLAALIPTPALMGGLSRVLSVQGLVSHLANHVSLCFTVVALVGVAVSAVDRRCRGMRALRQAWRLVTRVRKKQGFVLVLVAYLGPTVVAPLHGFALGYAKRSTAECLCLLAVHALLSGAQELFSLAAATVYYYQAMESKEVIDALWLC
;
A
#
# COMPACT_ATOMS: atom_id res chain seq x y z
N MET A 1 -16.72 35.80 1.15
CA MET A 1 -15.85 35.76 -0.04
C MET A 1 -15.36 34.33 -0.21
N ALA A 2 -15.90 33.58 -1.17
CA ALA A 2 -15.60 32.16 -1.33
C ALA A 2 -14.29 32.00 -2.12
N ALA A 3 -13.21 31.65 -1.43
CA ALA A 3 -11.96 31.27 -2.10
C ALA A 3 -12.25 30.01 -2.94
N LYS A 4 -11.99 30.11 -4.24
CA LYS A 4 -12.08 29.00 -5.18
C LYS A 4 -10.95 28.03 -4.84
N ILE A 5 -11.21 27.06 -3.96
CA ILE A 5 -10.23 26.05 -3.52
C ILE A 5 -9.92 25.18 -4.74
N THR A 6 -8.81 25.47 -5.41
CA THR A 6 -8.29 24.67 -6.53
C THR A 6 -7.81 23.31 -6.00
N SER A 7 -7.84 22.27 -6.85
CA SER A 7 -7.46 20.90 -6.49
C SER A 7 -6.06 20.78 -5.86
N CYS A 8 -5.17 21.72 -6.18
CA CYS A 8 -3.81 21.82 -5.67
C CYS A 8 -3.74 22.15 -4.16
N PHE A 9 -4.77 22.77 -3.58
CA PHE A 9 -4.72 23.25 -2.19
C PHE A 9 -4.64 22.10 -1.16
N ALA A 10 -5.40 21.02 -1.36
CA ALA A 10 -5.36 19.84 -0.48
C ALA A 10 -3.99 19.15 -0.48
N PHE A 11 -3.36 19.03 -1.64
CA PHE A 11 -2.05 18.39 -1.79
C PHE A 11 -0.93 19.27 -1.25
N LYS A 12 -1.02 20.58 -1.45
CA LYS A 12 -0.09 21.55 -0.85
C LYS A 12 -0.14 21.46 0.68
N GLU A 13 -1.33 21.42 1.25
CA GLU A 13 -1.52 21.34 2.70
C GLU A 13 -1.04 19.99 3.27
N ALA A 14 -1.29 18.89 2.57
CA ALA A 14 -0.75 17.57 2.91
C ALA A 14 0.79 17.53 2.87
N LEU A 15 1.42 18.24 1.92
CA LEU A 15 2.88 18.32 1.80
C LEU A 15 3.51 19.15 2.92
N ILE A 16 2.80 20.17 3.40
CA ILE A 16 3.27 21.05 4.49
C ILE A 16 3.03 20.40 5.85
N LEU A 17 2.03 19.52 5.98
CA LEU A 17 1.66 18.91 7.27
C LEU A 17 2.85 18.32 8.06
N PRO A 18 3.80 17.58 7.44
CA PRO A 18 4.97 17.07 8.15
C PRO A 18 5.90 18.15 8.72
N THR A 19 6.03 19.29 8.03
CA THR A 19 6.90 20.39 8.45
C THR A 19 6.30 21.18 9.62
N LEU A 20 4.99 21.10 9.81
CA LEU A 20 4.30 21.72 10.94
C LEU A 20 4.54 20.97 12.26
N ASN A 21 4.82 19.66 12.21
CA ASN A 21 5.13 18.87 13.41
C ASN A 21 6.26 17.85 13.15
N PRO A 22 7.51 18.31 12.96
CA PRO A 22 8.63 17.43 12.61
C PRO A 22 8.95 16.43 13.73
N LYS A 23 8.67 16.76 14.99
CA LYS A 23 8.86 15.87 16.16
C LYS A 23 8.00 14.60 16.11
N LEU A 24 6.94 14.61 15.31
CA LEU A 24 6.06 13.47 15.09
C LEU A 24 6.32 12.82 13.73
N PHE A 25 6.41 13.62 12.67
CA PHE A 25 6.51 13.09 11.32
C PHE A 25 7.90 12.54 10.96
N ALA A 26 9.00 13.09 11.51
CA ALA A 26 10.34 12.56 11.24
C ALA A 26 10.50 11.10 11.72
N PRO A 27 10.14 10.73 12.97
CA PRO A 27 10.25 9.33 13.40
C PRO A 27 9.22 8.42 12.72
N VAL A 28 8.05 8.92 12.34
CA VAL A 28 7.07 8.15 11.54
C VAL A 28 7.63 7.88 10.14
N LEU A 29 8.21 8.87 9.47
CA LEU A 29 8.87 8.68 8.19
C LEU A 29 10.03 7.69 8.29
N LEU A 30 10.83 7.78 9.34
CA LEU A 30 11.93 6.84 9.58
C LEU A 30 11.40 5.41 9.74
N LEU A 31 10.30 5.21 10.49
CA LEU A 31 9.66 3.90 10.61
C LEU A 31 9.27 3.35 9.23
N PHE A 32 8.61 4.16 8.39
CA PHE A 32 8.21 3.76 7.04
C PHE A 32 9.41 3.41 6.16
N ALA A 33 10.45 4.25 6.19
CA ALA A 33 11.67 4.03 5.42
C ALA A 33 12.42 2.78 5.87
N VAL A 34 12.56 2.54 7.18
CA VAL A 34 13.22 1.34 7.72
C VAL A 34 12.44 0.09 7.32
N THR A 35 11.11 0.09 7.44
CA THR A 35 10.30 -1.07 7.06
C THR A 35 10.42 -1.36 5.56
N ALA A 36 10.31 -0.32 4.71
CA ALA A 36 10.45 -0.50 3.27
C ALA A 36 11.86 -0.98 2.89
N PHE A 37 12.90 -0.54 3.61
CA PHE A 37 14.26 -1.00 3.39
C PHE A 37 14.43 -2.48 3.75
N LEU A 38 13.86 -2.92 4.87
CA LEU A 38 13.90 -4.31 5.30
C LEU A 38 13.13 -5.20 4.32
N ASP A 39 11.93 -4.80 3.89
CA ASP A 39 11.13 -5.53 2.90
C ASP A 39 11.91 -5.69 1.58
N SER A 40 12.53 -4.60 1.08
CA SER A 40 13.34 -4.68 -0.15
C SER A 40 14.63 -5.47 0.02
N LEU A 41 15.25 -5.43 1.20
CA LEU A 41 16.45 -6.22 1.49
C LEU A 41 16.12 -7.71 1.57
N GLU A 42 14.99 -8.07 2.18
CA GLU A 42 14.48 -9.44 2.24
C GLU A 42 14.26 -10.00 0.84
N ASP A 43 13.61 -9.24 -0.03
CA ASP A 43 13.40 -9.63 -1.43
C ASP A 43 14.75 -9.92 -2.14
N VAL A 44 15.71 -8.99 -2.04
CA VAL A 44 17.03 -9.13 -2.71
C VAL A 44 17.85 -10.30 -2.15
N VAL A 45 17.83 -10.52 -0.84
CA VAL A 45 18.72 -11.47 -0.16
C VAL A 45 18.13 -12.88 -0.08
N PHE A 46 16.82 -13.02 0.06
CA PHE A 46 16.17 -14.31 0.30
C PHE A 46 15.24 -14.71 -0.85
N VAL A 47 14.33 -13.84 -1.28
CA VAL A 47 13.29 -14.19 -2.26
C VAL A 47 13.90 -14.38 -3.64
N GLN A 48 14.72 -13.44 -4.12
CA GLN A 48 15.28 -13.50 -5.48
C GLN A 48 16.21 -14.70 -5.67
N PRO A 49 17.13 -15.05 -4.75
CA PRO A 49 17.92 -16.27 -4.87
C PRO A 49 17.08 -17.54 -4.86
N LEU A 50 16.01 -17.59 -4.05
CA LEU A 50 15.08 -18.72 -4.04
C LEU A 50 14.34 -18.85 -5.37
N VAL A 51 13.87 -17.73 -5.93
CA VAL A 51 13.22 -17.69 -7.25
C VAL A 51 14.18 -18.10 -8.36
N ASP A 52 15.43 -17.62 -8.34
CA ASP A 52 16.48 -17.98 -9.29
C ASP A 52 16.80 -19.50 -9.21
N ASP A 53 16.93 -20.06 -8.00
CA ASP A 53 17.17 -21.50 -7.79
C ASP A 53 16.01 -22.35 -8.30
N MET A 54 14.77 -22.05 -7.86
CA MET A 54 13.57 -22.76 -8.31
C MET A 54 13.37 -22.66 -9.82
N GLY A 55 13.60 -21.48 -10.40
CA GLY A 55 13.53 -21.26 -11.85
C GLY A 55 14.56 -22.09 -12.61
N SER A 56 15.81 -22.14 -12.13
CA SER A 56 16.87 -22.95 -12.74
C SER A 56 16.58 -24.45 -12.67
N ARG A 57 16.02 -24.94 -11.55
CA ARG A 57 15.59 -26.33 -11.39
C ARG A 57 14.44 -26.67 -12.34
N LEU A 58 13.44 -25.80 -12.46
CA LEU A 58 12.32 -26.00 -13.35
C LEU A 58 12.76 -26.08 -14.82
N ILE A 59 13.68 -25.21 -15.24
CA ILE A 59 14.29 -25.25 -16.58
C ILE A 59 15.01 -26.59 -16.78
N THR A 60 15.77 -27.03 -15.78
CA THR A 60 16.50 -28.31 -15.82
C THR A 60 15.53 -29.48 -16.00
N VAL A 61 14.51 -29.59 -15.13
CA VAL A 61 13.47 -30.64 -15.20
C VAL A 61 12.76 -30.65 -16.55
N ASN A 62 12.42 -29.48 -17.09
CA ASN A 62 11.73 -29.37 -18.38
C ASN A 62 12.64 -29.72 -19.58
N SER A 63 13.96 -29.75 -19.38
CA SER A 63 14.96 -30.12 -20.39
C SER A 63 15.47 -31.57 -20.26
N THR A 64 15.15 -32.26 -19.17
CA THR A 64 15.56 -33.65 -18.89
C THR A 64 14.56 -34.65 -19.48
N ASP A 65 15.04 -35.80 -19.96
CA ASP A 65 14.20 -36.88 -20.48
C ASP A 65 13.26 -37.43 -19.39
N PRO A 66 11.92 -37.32 -19.54
CA PRO A 66 10.94 -37.69 -18.52
C PRO A 66 10.89 -39.18 -18.14
N LEU A 67 11.59 -40.05 -18.89
CA LEU A 67 11.68 -41.49 -18.60
C LEU A 67 12.99 -41.90 -17.93
N GLY A 68 13.91 -40.97 -17.69
CA GLY A 68 15.22 -41.24 -17.09
C GLY A 68 15.20 -41.26 -15.56
N ALA A 69 16.09 -42.05 -14.94
CA ALA A 69 16.30 -42.06 -13.49
C ALA A 69 16.74 -40.70 -12.90
N GLU A 70 17.31 -39.84 -13.75
CA GLU A 70 17.69 -38.47 -13.42
C GLU A 70 16.45 -37.56 -13.25
N TYR A 71 15.39 -37.79 -14.04
CA TYR A 71 14.12 -37.06 -13.91
C TYR A 71 13.41 -37.38 -12.58
N THR A 72 13.35 -38.66 -12.19
CA THR A 72 12.75 -39.08 -10.91
C THR A 72 13.52 -38.54 -9.71
N LYS A 73 14.85 -38.53 -9.77
CA LYS A 73 15.69 -37.94 -8.72
C LYS A 73 15.52 -36.42 -8.63
N LEU A 74 15.47 -35.74 -9.78
CA LEU A 74 15.21 -34.30 -9.83
C LEU A 74 13.81 -33.95 -9.34
N THR A 75 12.77 -34.74 -9.62
CA THR A 75 11.40 -34.48 -9.10
C THR A 75 11.29 -34.74 -7.60
N GLU A 76 11.97 -35.75 -7.05
CA GLU A 76 12.04 -35.98 -5.60
C GLU A 76 12.85 -34.88 -4.87
N GLU A 77 13.95 -34.39 -5.46
CA GLU A 77 14.73 -33.26 -4.93
C GLU A 77 14.07 -31.88 -5.18
N THR A 78 13.08 -31.82 -6.10
CA THR A 78 12.31 -30.62 -6.45
C THR A 78 10.96 -30.55 -5.74
N GLU A 79 10.50 -31.62 -5.05
CA GLU A 79 9.50 -31.45 -3.99
C GLU A 79 10.15 -30.60 -2.90
N PRO A 80 9.85 -29.29 -2.82
CA PRO A 80 10.40 -28.50 -1.75
C PRO A 80 9.80 -29.07 -0.45
N GLY A 81 10.43 -28.80 0.68
CA GLY A 81 9.73 -28.80 1.96
C GLY A 81 8.61 -27.74 1.91
N GLY A 82 7.52 -28.00 1.18
CA GLY A 82 6.47 -27.03 0.87
C GLY A 82 5.80 -26.50 2.12
N THR A 83 5.81 -27.29 3.19
CA THR A 83 5.39 -26.89 4.53
C THR A 83 6.27 -25.77 5.11
N GLU A 84 7.59 -25.82 4.92
CA GLU A 84 8.52 -24.82 5.45
C GLU A 84 8.40 -23.49 4.69
N LEU A 85 8.35 -23.54 3.35
CA LEU A 85 8.10 -22.35 2.52
C LEU A 85 6.73 -21.73 2.79
N LEU A 86 5.70 -22.56 2.99
CA LEU A 86 4.37 -22.09 3.37
C LEU A 86 4.39 -21.39 4.74
N LEU A 87 5.12 -21.93 5.72
CA LEU A 87 5.27 -21.32 7.04
C LEU A 87 6.00 -19.97 6.97
N ILE A 88 7.05 -19.88 6.14
CA ILE A 88 7.77 -18.61 5.89
C ILE A 88 6.82 -17.59 5.27
N ALA A 89 6.13 -17.94 4.18
CA ALA A 89 5.20 -17.05 3.50
C ALA A 89 4.05 -16.58 4.42
N VAL A 90 3.48 -17.49 5.22
CA VAL A 90 2.43 -17.13 6.20
C VAL A 90 2.99 -16.18 7.27
N SER A 91 4.21 -16.43 7.75
CA SER A 91 4.86 -15.57 8.74
C SER A 91 5.12 -14.17 8.19
N GLU A 92 5.63 -14.08 6.96
CA GLU A 92 5.85 -12.82 6.24
C GLU A 92 4.56 -12.02 6.09
N VAL A 93 3.46 -12.67 5.67
CA VAL A 93 2.13 -12.03 5.56
C VAL A 93 1.67 -11.49 6.92
N ILE A 94 1.84 -12.24 8.01
CA ILE A 94 1.45 -11.80 9.36
C ILE A 94 2.27 -10.57 9.78
N VAL A 95 3.58 -10.59 9.54
CA VAL A 95 4.47 -9.46 9.86
C VAL A 95 4.10 -8.24 9.03
N ALA A 96 3.89 -8.40 7.72
CA ALA A 96 3.49 -7.33 6.82
C ALA A 96 2.16 -6.68 7.24
N LEU A 97 1.15 -7.48 7.63
CA LEU A 97 -0.12 -6.98 8.13
C LEU A 97 0.05 -6.20 9.44
N ALA A 98 0.84 -6.70 10.38
CA ALA A 98 1.09 -6.04 11.65
C ALA A 98 1.83 -4.70 11.47
N VAL A 99 2.90 -4.69 10.67
CA VAL A 99 3.68 -3.49 10.36
C VAL A 99 2.84 -2.48 9.59
N GLY A 100 2.09 -2.94 8.57
CA GLY A 100 1.17 -2.12 7.79
C GLY A 100 0.08 -1.47 8.66
N PHE A 101 -0.47 -2.22 9.62
CA PHE A 101 -1.42 -1.69 10.60
C PHE A 101 -0.79 -0.56 11.43
N VAL A 102 0.39 -0.78 12.00
CA VAL A 102 1.10 0.23 12.82
C VAL A 102 1.39 1.49 12.01
N LYS A 103 1.92 1.33 10.79
CA LYS A 103 2.17 2.43 9.85
C LYS A 103 0.93 3.27 9.59
N LYS A 104 -0.18 2.63 9.19
CA LYS A 104 -1.47 3.29 8.91
C LYS A 104 -1.97 4.05 10.14
N ILE A 105 -2.01 3.42 11.32
CA ILE A 105 -2.46 4.06 12.56
C ILE A 105 -1.63 5.30 12.89
N LEU A 106 -0.30 5.16 12.92
CA LEU A 106 0.59 6.28 13.29
C LEU A 106 0.48 7.44 12.31
N ALA A 107 0.47 7.17 11.01
CA ALA A 107 0.36 8.21 9.99
C ALA A 107 -0.98 8.95 10.06
N LEU A 108 -2.10 8.24 10.22
CA LEU A 108 -3.43 8.85 10.32
C LEU A 108 -3.60 9.71 11.56
N PHE A 109 -3.13 9.24 12.72
CA PHE A 109 -3.21 10.03 13.94
C PHE A 109 -2.19 11.18 13.95
N ALA A 110 -1.02 11.00 13.34
CA ALA A 110 -0.08 12.09 13.14
C ALA A 110 -0.67 13.18 12.25
N ALA A 111 -1.28 12.80 11.12
CA ALA A 111 -1.95 13.72 10.22
C ALA A 111 -3.15 14.40 10.87
N SER A 112 -4.05 13.64 11.48
CA SER A 112 -5.29 14.19 12.04
C SER A 112 -5.05 15.10 13.24
N THR A 113 -4.14 14.73 14.15
CA THR A 113 -3.83 15.58 15.30
C THR A 113 -3.07 16.84 14.88
N THR A 114 -2.16 16.75 13.91
CA THR A 114 -1.41 17.91 13.42
C THR A 114 -2.28 18.86 12.62
N TYR A 115 -3.20 18.34 11.79
CA TYR A 115 -4.15 19.15 11.04
C TYR A 115 -5.06 19.94 11.97
N SER A 116 -5.55 19.33 13.05
CA SER A 116 -6.38 19.98 14.08
C SER A 116 -5.58 20.92 15.01
N GLY A 117 -4.32 21.22 14.71
CA GLY A 117 -3.47 22.14 15.48
C GLY A 117 -2.72 21.51 16.65
N GLY A 118 -2.85 20.20 16.87
CA GLY A 118 -2.10 19.46 17.90
C GLY A 118 -0.61 19.35 17.58
N ARG A 119 0.21 19.31 18.63
CA ARG A 119 1.69 19.26 18.54
C ARG A 119 2.26 18.12 19.38
N TYR A 120 1.73 16.92 19.20
CA TYR A 120 2.23 15.72 19.86
C TYR A 120 3.64 15.36 19.36
N SER A 121 4.48 14.79 20.23
CA SER A 121 5.62 13.96 19.83
C SER A 121 5.15 12.52 19.58
N LEU A 122 5.97 11.68 18.93
CA LEU A 122 5.64 10.26 18.74
C LEU A 122 5.35 9.55 20.08
N ALA A 123 6.19 9.77 21.09
CA ALA A 123 6.00 9.19 22.42
C ALA A 123 4.69 9.65 23.08
N ALA A 124 4.33 10.93 22.92
CA ALA A 124 3.06 11.44 23.44
C ALA A 124 1.87 10.82 22.71
N LEU A 125 1.94 10.68 21.38
CA LEU A 125 0.88 10.04 20.60
C LEU A 125 0.69 8.56 21.01
N LEU A 126 1.79 7.82 21.13
CA LEU A 126 1.78 6.42 21.58
C LEU A 126 1.18 6.31 22.99
N ARG A 127 1.53 7.22 23.90
CA ARG A 127 0.95 7.25 25.25
C ARG A 127 -0.56 7.45 25.22
N GLU A 128 -1.07 8.34 24.36
CA GLU A 128 -2.52 8.57 24.23
C GLU A 128 -3.26 7.38 23.59
N LEU A 129 -2.60 6.65 22.69
CA LEU A 129 -3.10 5.40 22.11
C LEU A 129 -3.16 4.27 23.14
N VAL A 130 -2.08 4.05 23.89
CA VAL A 130 -1.97 3.01 24.93
C VAL A 130 -2.93 3.26 26.09
N ASN A 131 -3.08 4.53 26.50
CA ASN A 131 -4.03 4.91 27.55
C ASN A 131 -5.50 4.88 27.07
N GLY A 132 -5.76 4.57 25.80
CA GLY A 132 -7.11 4.47 25.24
C GLY A 132 -7.85 5.80 25.09
N ARG A 133 -7.17 6.95 25.25
CA ARG A 133 -7.78 8.28 25.02
C ARG A 133 -8.10 8.49 23.55
N ILE A 134 -7.25 7.94 22.68
CA ILE A 134 -7.49 7.81 21.25
C ILE A 134 -7.99 6.39 20.98
N SER A 135 -9.20 6.28 20.41
CA SER A 135 -9.80 4.97 20.15
C SER A 135 -9.27 4.37 18.84
N LEU A 136 -8.60 3.21 18.95
CA LEU A 136 -8.15 2.42 17.80
C LEU A 136 -9.26 1.60 17.15
N LYS A 137 -10.39 1.39 17.84
CA LYS A 137 -11.43 0.45 17.40
C LYS A 137 -12.00 0.77 16.02
N GLY A 138 -12.23 2.04 15.72
CA GLY A 138 -12.74 2.49 14.42
C GLY A 138 -11.75 2.19 13.29
N PRO A 139 -10.52 2.71 13.36
CA PRO A 139 -9.45 2.43 12.41
C PRO A 139 -9.13 0.95 12.24
N SER A 140 -9.02 0.19 13.33
CA SER A 140 -8.69 -1.23 13.27
C SER A 140 -9.70 -2.04 12.48
N ILE A 141 -10.99 -1.80 12.69
CA ILE A 141 -12.04 -2.51 11.94
C ILE A 141 -11.98 -2.13 10.45
N THR A 142 -11.72 -0.86 10.14
CA THR A 142 -11.66 -0.41 8.74
C THR A 142 -10.42 -0.91 8.01
N ILE A 143 -9.26 -0.85 8.66
CA ILE A 143 -7.99 -1.38 8.13
C ILE A 143 -8.12 -2.88 7.88
N ALA A 144 -8.66 -3.65 8.84
CA ALA A 144 -8.86 -5.09 8.65
C ALA A 144 -9.78 -5.41 7.45
N VAL A 145 -10.85 -4.63 7.24
CA VAL A 145 -11.73 -4.80 6.06
C VAL A 145 -10.98 -4.47 4.78
N VAL A 146 -10.20 -3.38 4.76
CA VAL A 146 -9.39 -2.99 3.58
C VAL A 146 -8.34 -4.04 3.27
N ASP A 147 -7.57 -4.47 4.27
CA ASP A 147 -6.51 -5.47 4.11
C ASP A 147 -7.08 -6.82 3.64
N ALA A 148 -8.28 -7.21 4.10
CA ALA A 148 -8.95 -8.42 3.61
C ALA A 148 -9.36 -8.29 2.13
N PHE A 149 -9.82 -7.11 1.69
CA PHE A 149 -10.11 -6.85 0.27
C PHE A 149 -8.84 -6.84 -0.58
N ASP A 150 -7.77 -6.20 -0.10
CA ASP A 150 -6.48 -6.17 -0.79
C ASP A 150 -5.89 -7.58 -0.92
N PHE A 151 -5.94 -8.39 0.15
CA PHE A 151 -5.52 -9.79 0.14
C PHE A 151 -6.35 -10.62 -0.84
N ALA A 152 -7.68 -10.53 -0.78
CA ALA A 152 -8.56 -11.26 -1.69
C ALA A 152 -8.31 -10.86 -3.16
N SER A 153 -8.04 -9.58 -3.42
CA SER A 153 -7.70 -9.08 -4.76
C SER A 153 -6.35 -9.62 -5.24
N ALA A 154 -5.35 -9.67 -4.37
CA ALA A 154 -4.03 -10.21 -4.69
C ALA A 154 -4.09 -11.72 -4.99
N VAL A 155 -4.83 -12.50 -4.20
CA VAL A 155 -5.06 -13.93 -4.47
C VAL A 155 -5.77 -14.12 -5.81
N LEU A 156 -6.80 -13.32 -6.10
CA LEU A 156 -7.49 -13.39 -7.37
C LEU A 156 -6.56 -13.04 -8.55
N ALA A 157 -5.70 -12.03 -8.39
CA ALA A 157 -4.73 -11.64 -9.41
C ALA A 157 -3.69 -12.74 -9.65
N ALA A 158 -3.22 -13.44 -8.61
CA ALA A 158 -2.30 -14.57 -8.72
C ALA A 158 -2.91 -15.80 -9.40
N LEU A 159 -4.24 -15.97 -9.31
CA LEU A 159 -4.96 -17.07 -9.96
C LEU A 159 -5.25 -16.81 -11.45
N ILE A 160 -5.15 -15.57 -11.93
CA ILE A 160 -5.28 -15.27 -13.35
C ILE A 160 -3.99 -15.74 -14.03
N PRO A 161 -4.02 -16.75 -14.91
CA PRO A 161 -2.85 -17.13 -15.67
C PRO A 161 -2.35 -15.89 -16.41
N THR A 162 -1.06 -15.62 -16.36
CA THR A 162 -0.43 -14.51 -17.09
C THR A 162 0.00 -15.03 -18.47
N PRO A 163 -0.82 -15.01 -19.54
CA PRO A 163 -0.35 -15.39 -20.87
C PRO A 163 0.53 -14.30 -21.53
N ALA A 164 1.06 -13.35 -20.76
CA ALA A 164 1.49 -12.05 -21.29
C ALA A 164 3.00 -11.83 -21.40
N LEU A 165 3.87 -12.82 -21.14
CA LEU A 165 5.32 -12.63 -21.35
C LEU A 165 5.96 -13.53 -22.42
N MET A 166 5.27 -14.55 -22.94
CA MET A 166 5.78 -15.35 -24.06
C MET A 166 4.68 -15.65 -25.08
N GLY A 167 4.75 -14.98 -26.23
CA GLY A 167 4.31 -15.54 -27.51
C GLY A 167 2.86 -15.27 -27.95
N GLY A 168 2.72 -14.34 -28.90
CA GLY A 168 1.75 -14.48 -30.00
C GLY A 168 0.37 -13.84 -29.80
N LEU A 169 0.08 -12.83 -30.62
CA LEU A 169 -1.24 -12.19 -30.75
C LEU A 169 -2.38 -13.20 -30.98
N SER A 170 -3.44 -13.14 -30.16
CA SER A 170 -4.74 -13.74 -30.49
C SER A 170 -5.90 -13.10 -29.70
N ARG A 171 -7.08 -13.05 -30.34
CA ARG A 171 -8.32 -12.34 -29.95
C ARG A 171 -8.85 -12.63 -28.53
N VAL A 172 -8.39 -13.72 -27.89
CA VAL A 172 -8.64 -14.07 -26.47
C VAL A 172 -8.00 -13.06 -25.50
N LEU A 173 -6.92 -12.39 -25.93
CA LEU A 173 -6.29 -11.27 -25.21
C LEU A 173 -7.21 -10.04 -25.04
N SER A 174 -8.28 -9.89 -25.85
CA SER A 174 -9.16 -8.72 -25.77
C SER A 174 -10.09 -8.77 -24.57
N VAL A 175 -10.77 -9.90 -24.32
CA VAL A 175 -11.68 -10.04 -23.18
C VAL A 175 -10.90 -10.14 -21.88
N GLN A 176 -9.84 -10.95 -21.84
CA GLN A 176 -9.01 -11.09 -20.65
C GLN A 176 -8.24 -9.80 -20.35
N GLY A 177 -7.69 -9.14 -21.37
CA GLY A 177 -7.08 -7.82 -21.23
C GLY A 177 -8.08 -6.75 -20.77
N LEU A 178 -9.31 -6.76 -21.27
CA LEU A 178 -10.37 -5.84 -20.84
C LEU A 178 -10.83 -6.12 -19.40
N VAL A 179 -10.93 -7.39 -19.00
CA VAL A 179 -11.22 -7.79 -17.61
C VAL A 179 -10.09 -7.36 -16.69
N SER A 180 -8.82 -7.59 -17.06
CA SER A 180 -7.66 -7.13 -16.29
C SER A 180 -7.61 -5.60 -16.19
N HIS A 181 -7.89 -4.89 -17.28
CA HIS A 181 -7.96 -3.43 -17.27
C HIS A 181 -9.11 -2.91 -16.40
N LEU A 182 -10.28 -3.55 -16.46
CA LEU A 182 -11.42 -3.21 -15.62
C LEU A 182 -11.13 -3.49 -14.14
N ALA A 183 -10.53 -4.64 -13.83
CA ALA A 183 -10.11 -5.01 -12.48
C ALA A 183 -9.09 -4.01 -11.92
N ASN A 184 -8.10 -3.60 -12.73
CA ASN A 184 -7.15 -2.55 -12.37
C ASN A 184 -7.88 -1.22 -12.12
N HIS A 185 -8.85 -0.84 -12.97
CA HIS A 185 -9.62 0.39 -12.78
C HIS A 185 -10.50 0.39 -11.53
N VAL A 186 -11.12 -0.76 -11.21
CA VAL A 186 -11.90 -0.96 -9.98
C VAL A 186 -10.99 -0.89 -8.76
N SER A 187 -9.82 -1.55 -8.82
CA SER A 187 -8.80 -1.50 -7.78
C SER A 187 -8.35 -0.06 -7.51
N LEU A 188 -8.04 0.71 -8.57
CA LEU A 188 -7.70 2.13 -8.48
C LEU A 188 -8.77 2.97 -7.75
N CYS A 189 -10.03 2.78 -8.14
CA CYS A 189 -11.15 3.46 -7.49
C CYS A 189 -11.28 3.06 -6.02
N PHE A 190 -11.05 1.78 -5.73
CA PHE A 190 -11.12 1.24 -4.38
C PHE A 190 -9.99 1.77 -3.49
N THR A 191 -8.75 1.85 -3.97
CA THR A 191 -7.59 2.34 -3.19
C THR A 191 -7.86 3.70 -2.55
N VAL A 192 -8.45 4.63 -3.30
CA VAL A 192 -8.77 5.96 -2.75
C VAL A 192 -9.91 5.91 -1.73
N VAL A 193 -10.93 5.11 -1.99
CA VAL A 193 -12.04 4.91 -1.06
C VAL A 193 -11.55 4.23 0.22
N ALA A 194 -10.60 3.32 0.11
CA ALA A 194 -9.93 2.66 1.22
C ALA A 194 -9.10 3.65 2.04
N LEU A 195 -8.21 4.43 1.41
CA LEU A 195 -7.40 5.46 2.07
C LEU A 195 -8.27 6.48 2.80
N VAL A 196 -9.27 7.04 2.11
CA VAL A 196 -10.19 8.03 2.70
C VAL A 196 -11.08 7.37 3.76
N GLY A 197 -11.53 6.13 3.57
CA GLY A 197 -12.36 5.40 4.54
C GLY A 197 -11.62 5.10 5.83
N VAL A 198 -10.35 4.70 5.72
CA VAL A 198 -9.46 4.52 6.86
C VAL A 198 -9.27 5.85 7.60
N ALA A 199 -9.04 6.96 6.89
CA ALA A 199 -8.98 8.30 7.49
C ALA A 199 -10.30 8.74 8.16
N VAL A 200 -11.44 8.52 7.51
CA VAL A 200 -12.79 8.77 8.07
C VAL A 200 -12.94 8.03 9.39
N SER A 201 -12.52 6.77 9.47
CA SER A 201 -12.68 5.97 10.69
C SER A 201 -11.74 6.36 11.83
N ALA A 202 -10.61 7.02 11.52
CA ALA A 202 -9.69 7.56 12.52
C ALA A 202 -10.19 8.86 13.13
N VAL A 203 -10.90 9.67 12.35
CA VAL A 203 -11.41 10.97 12.80
C VAL A 203 -12.84 10.86 13.37
N ASP A 204 -13.73 10.13 12.69
CA ASP A 204 -15.13 9.95 13.10
C ASP A 204 -15.35 8.59 13.78
N ARG A 205 -15.55 8.63 15.10
CA ARG A 205 -15.79 7.44 15.94
C ARG A 205 -17.08 6.67 15.59
N ARG A 206 -18.03 7.30 14.88
CA ARG A 206 -19.31 6.69 14.48
C ARG A 206 -19.18 5.88 13.20
N CYS A 207 -18.17 6.15 12.37
CA CYS A 207 -17.93 5.50 11.09
C CYS A 207 -16.78 4.50 11.19
N ARG A 208 -17.07 3.20 10.96
CA ARG A 208 -16.07 2.12 10.97
C ARG A 208 -16.39 1.03 9.97
N GLY A 209 -15.37 0.31 9.50
CA GLY A 209 -15.53 -0.76 8.51
C GLY A 209 -16.26 -0.28 7.26
N MET A 210 -17.25 -1.06 6.83
CA MET A 210 -18.08 -0.74 5.65
C MET A 210 -18.81 0.61 5.74
N ARG A 211 -19.14 1.10 6.94
CA ARG A 211 -19.78 2.42 7.08
C ARG A 211 -18.80 3.55 6.74
N ALA A 212 -17.54 3.41 7.13
CA ALA A 212 -16.49 4.36 6.80
C ALA A 212 -16.18 4.35 5.31
N LEU A 213 -16.10 3.15 4.70
CA LEU A 213 -15.92 3.01 3.24
C LEU A 213 -17.09 3.60 2.46
N ARG A 214 -18.34 3.38 2.90
CA ARG A 214 -19.52 3.99 2.28
C ARG A 214 -19.50 5.52 2.37
N GLN A 215 -19.08 6.06 3.50
CA GLN A 215 -18.95 7.51 3.67
C GLN A 215 -17.84 8.06 2.77
N ALA A 216 -16.68 7.41 2.72
CA ALA A 216 -15.58 7.76 1.83
C ALA A 216 -16.02 7.71 0.36
N TRP A 217 -16.75 6.67 -0.05
CA TRP A 217 -17.33 6.58 -1.38
C TRP A 217 -18.21 7.79 -1.72
N ARG A 218 -19.09 8.22 -0.80
CA ARG A 218 -19.93 9.41 -0.99
C ARG A 218 -19.07 10.68 -1.13
N LEU A 219 -18.07 10.86 -0.27
CA LEU A 219 -17.18 12.02 -0.32
C LEU A 219 -16.39 12.09 -1.65
N VAL A 220 -15.84 10.95 -2.09
CA VAL A 220 -15.05 10.84 -3.32
C VAL A 220 -15.91 11.01 -4.57
N THR A 221 -17.13 10.46 -4.59
CA THR A 221 -17.97 10.51 -5.80
C THR A 221 -18.83 11.76 -5.93
N ARG A 222 -19.34 12.29 -4.81
CA ARG A 222 -20.37 13.36 -4.82
C ARG A 222 -19.84 14.74 -4.45
N VAL A 223 -18.82 14.82 -3.59
CA VAL A 223 -18.42 16.10 -2.99
C VAL A 223 -17.19 16.68 -3.68
N ARG A 224 -16.07 15.96 -3.68
CA ARG A 224 -14.79 16.48 -4.23
C ARG A 224 -14.15 15.54 -5.25
N LYS A 225 -14.94 15.10 -6.24
CA LYS A 225 -14.52 14.15 -7.28
C LYS A 225 -13.18 14.49 -7.95
N LYS A 226 -12.93 15.76 -8.26
CA LYS A 226 -11.67 16.19 -8.90
C LYS A 226 -10.45 16.02 -7.99
N GLN A 227 -10.58 16.33 -6.69
CA GLN A 227 -9.48 16.13 -5.73
C GLN A 227 -9.30 14.66 -5.37
N GLY A 228 -10.40 13.91 -5.26
CA GLY A 228 -10.35 12.45 -5.11
C GLY A 228 -9.62 11.79 -6.28
N PHE A 229 -9.85 12.24 -7.53
CA PHE A 229 -9.12 11.76 -8.70
C PHE A 229 -7.62 12.07 -8.64
N VAL A 230 -7.22 13.27 -8.19
CA VAL A 230 -5.79 13.57 -7.99
C VAL A 230 -5.20 12.67 -6.91
N LEU A 231 -5.97 12.32 -5.87
CA LEU A 231 -5.51 11.39 -4.83
C LEU A 231 -5.30 9.99 -5.42
N VAL A 232 -6.14 9.55 -6.36
CA VAL A 232 -5.95 8.29 -7.12
C VAL A 232 -4.64 8.36 -7.87
N LEU A 233 -4.42 9.44 -8.63
CA LEU A 233 -3.22 9.60 -9.44
C LEU A 233 -1.96 9.55 -8.57
N VAL A 234 -1.95 10.23 -7.42
CA VAL A 234 -0.76 10.23 -6.56
C VAL A 234 -0.55 8.88 -5.87
N ALA A 235 -1.60 8.28 -5.31
CA ALA A 235 -1.50 6.98 -4.65
C ALA A 235 -1.09 5.87 -5.63
N TYR A 236 -1.49 5.97 -6.90
CA TYR A 236 -1.18 4.96 -7.91
C TYR A 236 0.12 5.23 -8.67
N LEU A 237 0.30 6.44 -9.22
CA LEU A 237 1.48 6.75 -10.04
C LEU A 237 2.74 6.92 -9.18
N GLY A 238 2.60 7.33 -7.92
CA GLY A 238 3.74 7.49 -7.02
C GLY A 238 4.60 6.24 -6.93
N PRO A 239 4.04 5.08 -6.51
CA PRO A 239 4.77 3.82 -6.51
C PRO A 239 5.40 3.46 -7.86
N THR A 240 4.72 3.71 -8.99
CA THR A 240 5.27 3.41 -10.33
C THR A 240 6.52 4.22 -10.68
N VAL A 241 6.67 5.42 -10.12
CA VAL A 241 7.86 6.27 -10.33
C VAL A 241 9.03 5.79 -9.46
N VAL A 242 8.75 5.19 -8.30
CA VAL A 242 9.76 4.74 -7.34
C VAL A 242 10.20 3.29 -7.60
N ALA A 243 9.34 2.47 -8.20
CA ALA A 243 9.60 1.06 -8.53
C ALA A 243 10.86 0.79 -9.38
N PRO A 244 11.23 1.61 -10.38
CA PRO A 244 12.45 1.38 -11.16
C PRO A 244 13.72 1.37 -10.31
N LEU A 245 13.76 2.10 -9.19
CA LEU A 245 14.93 2.10 -8.29
C LEU A 245 15.18 0.74 -7.67
N HIS A 246 14.11 0.01 -7.32
CA HIS A 246 14.23 -1.37 -6.83
C HIS A 246 14.75 -2.30 -7.93
N GLY A 247 14.24 -2.15 -9.16
CA GLY A 247 14.74 -2.88 -10.32
C GLY A 247 16.22 -2.62 -10.60
N PHE A 248 16.69 -1.38 -10.47
CA PHE A 248 18.11 -1.06 -10.56
C PHE A 248 18.90 -1.69 -9.42
N ALA A 249 18.41 -1.63 -8.18
CA ALA A 249 19.07 -2.25 -7.03
C ALA A 249 19.29 -3.76 -7.23
N LEU A 250 18.30 -4.47 -7.77
CA LEU A 250 18.42 -5.87 -8.16
C LEU A 250 19.52 -6.10 -9.21
N GLY A 251 19.59 -5.24 -10.23
CA GLY A 251 20.63 -5.31 -11.25
C GLY A 251 22.04 -5.08 -10.70
N TYR A 252 22.19 -4.20 -9.69
CA TYR A 252 23.47 -3.90 -9.05
C TYR A 252 23.87 -4.87 -7.95
N ALA A 253 22.92 -5.65 -7.40
CA ALA A 253 23.18 -6.63 -6.33
C ALA A 253 24.32 -7.60 -6.68
N LYS A 254 24.44 -7.99 -7.96
CA LYS A 254 25.48 -8.91 -8.46
C LYS A 254 26.83 -8.23 -8.73
N ARG A 255 26.89 -6.89 -8.78
CA ARG A 255 28.09 -6.11 -9.15
C ARG A 255 28.73 -5.38 -7.98
N SER A 256 27.93 -4.76 -7.11
CA SER A 256 28.39 -3.96 -5.99
C SER A 256 27.35 -3.95 -4.87
N THR A 257 27.72 -4.52 -3.73
CA THR A 257 26.87 -4.56 -2.54
C THR A 257 26.60 -3.16 -1.99
N ALA A 258 27.61 -2.28 -2.01
CA ALA A 258 27.48 -0.91 -1.53
C ALA A 258 26.49 -0.08 -2.37
N GLU A 259 26.57 -0.19 -3.70
CA GLU A 259 25.65 0.52 -4.61
C GLU A 259 24.22 -0.02 -4.48
N CYS A 260 24.07 -1.35 -4.37
CA CYS A 260 22.78 -1.98 -4.11
C CYS A 260 22.14 -1.44 -2.83
N LEU A 261 22.85 -1.47 -1.69
CA LEU A 261 22.35 -0.96 -0.41
C LEU A 261 22.00 0.53 -0.46
N CYS A 262 22.79 1.34 -1.17
CA CYS A 262 22.50 2.75 -1.37
C CYS A 262 21.19 2.98 -2.15
N LEU A 263 21.00 2.25 -3.26
CA LEU A 263 19.78 2.32 -4.05
C LEU A 263 18.55 1.84 -3.27
N LEU A 264 18.69 0.77 -2.48
CA LEU A 264 17.63 0.30 -1.59
C LEU A 264 17.26 1.35 -0.54
N ALA A 265 18.24 2.02 0.06
CA ALA A 265 17.98 3.09 1.04
C ALA A 265 17.23 4.27 0.42
N VAL A 266 17.61 4.68 -0.81
CA VAL A 266 16.92 5.74 -1.55
C VAL A 266 15.50 5.32 -1.94
N HIS A 267 15.34 4.10 -2.47
CA HIS A 267 14.03 3.53 -2.79
C HIS A 267 13.13 3.53 -1.55
N ALA A 268 13.63 3.00 -0.43
CA ALA A 268 12.89 2.88 0.82
C ALA A 268 12.47 4.24 1.39
N LEU A 269 13.35 5.24 1.36
CA LEU A 269 13.01 6.59 1.80
C LEU A 269 11.91 7.22 0.94
N LEU A 270 11.99 7.07 -0.38
CA LEU A 270 10.99 7.60 -1.31
C LEU A 270 9.65 6.87 -1.18
N SER A 271 9.67 5.53 -1.10
CA SER A 271 8.49 4.70 -0.89
C SER A 271 7.80 5.05 0.43
N GLY A 272 8.58 5.16 1.52
CA GLY A 272 8.07 5.53 2.83
C GLY A 272 7.48 6.94 2.86
N ALA A 273 8.15 7.91 2.23
CA ALA A 273 7.65 9.27 2.09
C ALA A 273 6.34 9.32 1.29
N GLN A 274 6.25 8.54 0.21
CA GLN A 274 5.06 8.49 -0.65
C GLN A 274 3.86 7.87 0.06
N GLU A 275 4.06 6.78 0.81
CA GLU A 275 2.99 6.13 1.58
C GLU A 275 2.48 7.07 2.69
N LEU A 276 3.40 7.70 3.44
CA LEU A 276 3.06 8.68 4.46
C LEU A 276 2.33 9.90 3.89
N PHE A 277 2.78 10.40 2.74
CA PHE A 277 2.13 11.49 2.02
C PHE A 277 0.71 11.12 1.61
N SER A 278 0.49 9.91 1.08
CA SER A 278 -0.82 9.45 0.64
C SER A 278 -1.83 9.37 1.79
N LEU A 279 -1.39 8.91 2.97
CA LEU A 279 -2.21 8.86 4.19
C LEU A 279 -2.50 10.27 4.75
N ALA A 280 -1.51 11.16 4.73
CA ALA A 280 -1.70 12.56 5.12
C ALA A 280 -2.67 13.27 4.17
N ALA A 281 -2.52 13.07 2.86
CA ALA A 281 -3.39 13.64 1.83
C ALA A 281 -4.83 13.13 1.96
N ALA A 282 -5.03 11.84 2.24
CA ALA A 282 -6.36 11.29 2.51
C ALA A 282 -7.01 11.93 3.75
N THR A 283 -6.22 12.20 4.79
CA THR A 283 -6.69 12.85 6.02
C THR A 283 -7.09 14.32 5.77
N VAL A 284 -6.23 15.08 5.10
CA VAL A 284 -6.53 16.47 4.70
C VAL A 284 -7.74 16.53 3.78
N TYR A 285 -7.82 15.64 2.79
CA TYR A 285 -8.95 15.52 1.90
C TYR A 285 -10.25 15.31 2.67
N TYR A 286 -10.26 14.43 3.68
CA TYR A 286 -11.42 14.19 4.52
C TYR A 286 -11.88 15.45 5.24
N TYR A 287 -10.98 16.15 5.94
CA TYR A 287 -11.33 17.38 6.66
C TYR A 287 -11.90 18.44 5.72
N GLN A 288 -11.22 18.69 4.60
CA GLN A 288 -11.68 19.67 3.62
C GLN A 288 -13.01 19.28 2.94
N ALA A 289 -13.27 17.99 2.75
CA ALA A 289 -14.53 17.50 2.20
C ALA A 289 -15.68 17.68 3.20
N MET A 290 -15.43 17.45 4.50
CA MET A 290 -16.41 17.68 5.57
C MET A 290 -16.75 19.16 5.77
N GLU A 291 -15.81 20.08 5.53
CA GLU A 291 -16.04 21.53 5.57
C GLU A 291 -16.82 22.06 4.36
N SER A 292 -17.05 21.24 3.34
CA SER A 292 -17.79 21.68 2.15
C SER A 292 -19.29 21.87 2.45
N LYS A 293 -19.88 22.94 1.91
CA LYS A 293 -21.31 23.23 2.04
C LYS A 293 -22.20 22.06 1.59
N GLU A 294 -21.78 21.31 0.57
CA GLU A 294 -22.53 20.15 0.05
C GLU A 294 -22.71 19.04 1.09
N VAL A 295 -21.74 18.85 2.00
CA VAL A 295 -21.87 17.88 3.10
C VAL A 295 -22.76 18.43 4.21
N ILE A 296 -22.67 19.73 4.48
CA ILE A 296 -23.53 20.41 5.47
C ILE A 296 -24.99 20.32 5.01
N ASP A 297 -25.30 20.63 3.76
CA ASP A 297 -26.65 20.57 3.21
C ASP A 297 -27.17 19.12 3.12
N ALA A 298 -26.31 18.13 2.83
CA ALA A 298 -26.68 16.72 2.81
C ALA A 298 -26.91 16.11 4.21
N LEU A 299 -26.28 16.66 5.26
CA LEU A 299 -26.54 16.31 6.66
C LEU A 299 -27.84 16.93 7.19
N TRP A 300 -28.32 18.02 6.59
CA TRP A 300 -29.61 18.65 6.89
C TRP A 300 -30.80 18.05 6.12
N LEU A 301 -30.55 17.20 5.12
CA LEU A 301 -31.57 16.49 4.34
C LEU A 301 -31.69 15.00 4.74
N CYS A 302 -31.24 14.64 5.94
CA CYS A 302 -31.46 13.34 6.58
C CYS A 302 -32.30 13.50 7.86
#